data_AF-A0A3R8R0R9-F1
#
_entry.id   AF-A0A3R8R0R9-F1
#
_cell.length_a   1.000
_cell.length_b   1.000
_cell.length_c   1.000
_cell.angle_alpha   90.00
_cell.angle_beta   90.00
_cell.angle_gamma   90.00
#
_symmetry.space_group_name_H-M   'P 1'
#
loop_
_entity.id
_entity.type
_entity.pdbx_description
1 polymer ?
#
loop_
_entity_poly.entity_id
_entity_poly.type
_entity_poly.pdbx_seq_one_letter_code
_entity_poly.pdbx_strand_id
1 'polypeptide(L)'
;MKLMDWLRDFQFGEHQLVGPFFYATPLALRFEIGPAEEAEELPRKVYLDRAYARAVEFLERASSGYDYVVLSLLRQEDRDIDTYLWHFTSKFNFDKCPEPELIEVEDWTGEVLVYERYLFPVADQDLKALLWEIIKADHGGFNYLSASVCFLSSKEKVLYHCYDDRGVDIAVVDDDKRRQLFTDCHDLLFDYDMEEMERRMES
;
A
#
# COMPACT_ATOMS: atom_id res chain seq x y z
N MET A 1 9.71 8.33 14.28
CA MET A 1 8.26 8.26 14.59
C MET A 1 7.99 6.99 15.40
N LYS A 2 7.03 6.98 16.35
CA LYS A 2 6.50 5.72 16.90
C LYS A 2 5.30 5.30 16.04
N LEU A 3 5.45 4.25 15.24
CA LEU A 3 4.47 3.87 14.21
C LEU A 3 3.07 3.65 14.79
N MET A 4 2.97 2.83 15.84
CA MET A 4 1.68 2.51 16.48
C MET A 4 0.96 3.73 17.05
N ASP A 5 1.71 4.68 17.62
CA ASP A 5 1.11 5.91 18.14
C ASP A 5 0.54 6.78 17.02
N TRP A 6 1.18 6.76 15.84
CA TRP A 6 0.75 7.50 14.65
C TRP A 6 -0.41 6.82 13.92
N LEU A 7 -0.44 5.48 13.89
CA LEU A 7 -1.52 4.70 13.26
C LEU A 7 -2.86 4.82 13.98
N ARG A 8 -2.88 5.21 15.26
CA ARG A 8 -4.13 5.45 16.01
C ARG A 8 -5.04 6.48 15.35
N ASP A 9 -4.47 7.49 14.70
CA ASP A 9 -5.26 8.53 14.03
C ASP A 9 -6.08 7.97 12.85
N PHE A 10 -5.65 6.83 12.30
CA PHE A 10 -6.34 6.14 11.21
C PHE A 10 -7.40 5.15 11.68
N GLN A 11 -7.64 5.02 13.00
CA GLN A 11 -8.69 4.15 13.53
C GLN A 11 -8.58 2.70 13.07
N PHE A 12 -7.34 2.18 12.92
CA PHE A 12 -7.15 0.78 12.60
C PHE A 12 -7.68 -0.13 13.71
N GLY A 13 -8.28 -1.25 13.30
CA GLY A 13 -8.55 -2.39 14.20
C GLY A 13 -7.27 -3.12 14.63
N GLU A 14 -7.43 -4.37 15.07
CA GLU A 14 -6.32 -5.22 15.55
C GLU A 14 -5.32 -5.60 14.43
N HIS A 15 -5.71 -5.49 13.16
CA HIS A 15 -4.94 -5.93 11.99
C HIS A 15 -4.47 -4.76 11.11
N GLN A 16 -3.41 -4.06 11.54
CA GLN A 16 -2.94 -2.85 10.87
C GLN A 16 -2.01 -3.19 9.71
N LEU A 17 -2.10 -2.53 8.56
CA LEU A 17 -1.08 -2.53 7.48
C LEU A 17 -0.57 -3.92 6.99
N VAL A 18 -1.46 -4.90 6.84
CA VAL A 18 -1.17 -6.20 6.21
C VAL A 18 -2.27 -6.49 5.19
N GLY A 19 -1.91 -6.83 3.95
CA GLY A 19 -2.88 -7.03 2.86
C GLY A 19 -3.66 -5.75 2.52
N PRO A 20 -4.61 -5.78 1.56
CA PRO A 20 -5.45 -4.61 1.30
C PRO A 20 -6.10 -4.16 2.61
N PHE A 21 -5.70 -2.99 3.10
CA PHE A 21 -6.07 -2.48 4.41
C PHE A 21 -7.42 -1.76 4.39
N PHE A 22 -8.08 -1.66 3.23
CA PHE A 22 -9.36 -1.00 3.07
C PHE A 22 -10.41 -1.39 4.13
N TYR A 23 -10.44 -2.66 4.53
CA TYR A 23 -11.36 -3.17 5.56
C TYR A 23 -10.86 -2.95 7.00
N ALA A 24 -9.60 -2.59 7.17
CA ALA A 24 -8.98 -2.41 8.48
C ALA A 24 -9.18 -1.00 9.06
N THR A 25 -9.63 -0.02 8.26
CA THR A 25 -9.91 1.36 8.69
C THR A 25 -11.09 1.96 7.92
N PRO A 26 -12.00 2.71 8.60
CA PRO A 26 -13.08 3.44 7.92
C PRO A 26 -12.58 4.66 7.12
N LEU A 27 -11.30 5.04 7.26
CA LEU A 27 -10.73 6.21 6.59
C LEU A 27 -10.10 5.86 5.23
N ALA A 28 -10.12 4.59 4.84
CA ALA A 28 -9.61 4.13 3.56
C ALA A 28 -10.63 4.27 2.43
N LEU A 29 -10.12 4.69 1.27
CA LEU A 29 -10.73 4.54 -0.05
C LEU A 29 -9.93 3.50 -0.82
N ARG A 30 -10.60 2.79 -1.73
CA ARG A 30 -9.99 1.77 -2.59
C ARG A 30 -10.21 2.12 -4.05
N PHE A 31 -9.12 2.11 -4.80
CA PHE A 31 -9.10 2.50 -6.21
C PHE A 31 -8.62 1.36 -7.10
N GLU A 32 -9.21 1.28 -8.29
CA GLU A 32 -8.73 0.45 -9.39
C GLU A 32 -7.62 1.20 -10.14
N ILE A 33 -6.45 0.57 -10.28
CA ILE A 33 -5.37 1.11 -11.12
C ILE A 33 -5.20 0.30 -12.41
N GLY A 34 -5.36 -1.02 -12.37
CA GLY A 34 -5.29 -1.85 -13.56
C GLY A 34 -6.61 -1.78 -14.32
N PRO A 35 -6.65 -1.48 -15.63
CA PRO A 35 -7.89 -1.42 -16.39
C PRO A 35 -8.49 -2.83 -16.53
N ALA A 36 -9.31 -3.25 -15.56
CA ALA A 36 -9.77 -4.63 -15.45
C ALA A 36 -10.64 -5.05 -16.65
N GLU A 37 -11.49 -4.15 -17.13
CA GLU A 37 -12.37 -4.39 -18.28
C GLU A 37 -11.61 -4.67 -19.59
N GLU A 38 -10.43 -4.05 -19.76
CA GLU A 38 -9.60 -4.19 -20.97
C GLU A 38 -8.44 -5.18 -20.76
N ALA A 39 -8.31 -5.80 -19.58
CA ALA A 39 -7.12 -6.56 -19.18
C ALA A 39 -6.82 -7.73 -20.13
N GLU A 40 -7.85 -8.40 -20.64
CA GLU A 40 -7.71 -9.52 -21.58
C GLU A 40 -7.34 -9.08 -23.01
N GLU A 41 -7.64 -7.83 -23.37
CA GLU A 41 -7.44 -7.29 -24.72
C GLU A 41 -6.12 -6.53 -24.86
N LEU A 42 -5.65 -5.93 -23.76
CA LEU A 42 -4.45 -5.10 -23.78
C LEU A 42 -3.17 -5.94 -23.85
N PRO A 43 -2.18 -5.52 -24.65
CA PRO A 43 -0.83 -6.02 -24.49
C PRO A 43 -0.35 -5.77 -23.06
N ARG A 44 0.21 -6.79 -22.41
CA ARG A 44 0.68 -6.73 -21.01
C ARG A 44 1.48 -5.46 -20.66
N LYS A 45 2.38 -5.03 -21.55
CA LYS A 45 3.15 -3.80 -21.34
C LYS A 45 2.26 -2.58 -21.21
N VAL A 46 1.24 -2.45 -22.07
CA VAL A 46 0.29 -1.33 -22.06
C VAL A 46 -0.55 -1.36 -20.79
N TYR A 47 -0.99 -2.55 -20.37
CA TYR A 47 -1.71 -2.72 -19.11
C TYR A 47 -0.87 -2.22 -17.92
N LEU A 48 0.37 -2.71 -17.78
CA LEU A 48 1.26 -2.32 -16.68
C LEU A 48 1.61 -0.83 -16.71
N ASP A 49 1.88 -0.27 -17.89
CA ASP A 49 2.16 1.17 -18.04
C ASP A 49 0.95 2.02 -17.60
N ARG A 50 -0.29 1.60 -17.90
CA ARG A 50 -1.53 2.28 -17.46
C ARG A 50 -1.74 2.14 -15.96
N ALA A 51 -1.56 0.94 -15.40
CA ALA A 51 -1.66 0.70 -13.96
C ALA A 51 -0.66 1.58 -13.20
N TYR A 52 0.58 1.64 -13.68
CA TYR A 52 1.62 2.50 -13.12
C TYR A 52 1.30 3.98 -13.20
N ALA A 53 0.82 4.45 -14.35
CA ALA A 53 0.43 5.86 -14.50
C ALA A 53 -0.66 6.26 -13.50
N ARG A 54 -1.70 5.44 -13.34
CA ARG A 54 -2.78 5.68 -12.36
C ARG A 54 -2.26 5.60 -10.92
N ALA A 55 -1.43 4.61 -10.60
CA ALA A 55 -0.85 4.48 -9.28
C ALA A 55 -0.01 5.72 -8.90
N VAL A 56 0.83 6.22 -9.82
CA VAL A 56 1.62 7.44 -9.60
C VAL A 56 0.72 8.66 -9.45
N GLU A 57 -0.33 8.79 -10.26
CA GLU A 57 -1.30 9.88 -10.13
C GLU A 57 -1.94 9.89 -8.73
N PHE A 58 -2.37 8.72 -8.24
CA PHE A 58 -2.93 8.60 -6.89
C PHE A 58 -1.90 8.91 -5.81
N LEU A 59 -0.64 8.48 -5.98
CA LEU A 59 0.45 8.78 -5.05
C LEU A 59 0.62 10.30 -4.89
N GLU A 60 0.66 11.03 -6.00
CA GLU A 60 0.87 12.48 -6.02
C GLU A 60 -0.35 13.28 -5.55
N ARG A 61 -1.57 12.81 -5.86
CA ARG A 61 -2.81 13.43 -5.34
C ARG A 61 -2.99 13.18 -3.84
N ALA A 62 -2.62 11.99 -3.37
CA ALA A 62 -2.81 11.60 -1.98
C ALA A 62 -1.86 12.33 -1.03
N SER A 63 -0.66 12.74 -1.45
CA SER A 63 0.23 13.59 -0.64
C SER A 63 1.31 14.27 -1.46
N SER A 64 1.74 15.44 -1.00
CA SER A 64 2.92 16.16 -1.49
C SER A 64 4.25 15.47 -1.17
N GLY A 65 4.27 14.51 -0.24
CA GLY A 65 5.49 13.77 0.11
C GLY A 65 5.26 12.69 1.15
N TYR A 66 6.13 11.68 1.11
CA TYR A 66 6.10 10.52 2.01
C TYR A 66 7.43 10.44 2.76
N ASP A 67 7.35 10.27 4.08
CA ASP A 67 8.53 10.30 4.96
C ASP A 67 8.97 8.90 5.39
N TYR A 68 8.10 7.89 5.21
CA TYR A 68 8.40 6.51 5.58
C TYR A 68 7.82 5.51 4.60
N VAL A 69 8.52 4.38 4.48
CA VAL A 69 8.06 3.15 3.83
C VAL A 69 7.96 2.06 4.90
N VAL A 70 6.82 1.39 4.98
CA VAL A 70 6.64 0.20 5.80
C VAL A 70 6.73 -1.02 4.90
N LEU A 71 7.61 -1.97 5.24
CA LEU A 71 7.69 -3.28 4.60
C LEU A 71 7.29 -4.34 5.61
N SER A 72 6.23 -5.10 5.34
CA SER A 72 5.71 -6.18 6.20
C SER A 72 5.96 -7.53 5.52
N LEU A 73 6.80 -8.40 6.11
CA LEU A 73 7.14 -9.71 5.55
C LEU A 73 6.65 -10.83 6.45
N LEU A 74 5.82 -11.73 5.92
CA LEU A 74 5.35 -12.93 6.63
C LEU A 74 6.54 -13.86 6.94
N ARG A 75 6.67 -14.31 8.18
CA ARG A 75 7.65 -15.32 8.59
C ARG A 75 7.16 -16.70 8.16
N GLN A 76 7.93 -17.38 7.32
CA GLN A 76 7.68 -18.76 6.90
C GLN A 76 9.01 -19.51 6.86
N GLU A 77 9.00 -20.81 7.14
CA GLU A 77 10.23 -21.63 7.25
C GLU A 77 11.10 -21.57 5.99
N ASP A 78 10.49 -21.55 4.81
CA ASP A 78 11.18 -21.52 3.51
C ASP A 78 11.46 -20.10 2.98
N ARG A 79 11.11 -19.04 3.73
CA ARG A 79 11.26 -17.66 3.25
C ARG A 79 12.59 -17.05 3.70
N ASP A 80 13.43 -16.73 2.74
CA ASP A 80 14.70 -16.02 2.95
C ASP A 80 14.47 -14.50 3.06
N ILE A 81 14.04 -14.07 4.25
CA ILE A 81 13.80 -12.66 4.56
C ILE A 81 15.08 -11.83 4.43
N ASP A 82 16.23 -12.37 4.85
CA ASP A 82 17.51 -11.66 4.79
C ASP A 82 17.88 -11.30 3.34
N THR A 83 17.69 -12.22 2.40
CA THR A 83 17.88 -11.93 0.97
C THR A 83 16.89 -10.89 0.45
N TYR A 84 15.63 -10.92 0.88
CA TYR A 84 14.63 -9.92 0.48
C TYR A 84 14.97 -8.52 1.00
N LEU A 85 15.42 -8.42 2.26
CA LEU A 85 15.85 -7.17 2.86
C LEU A 85 17.11 -6.63 2.19
N TRP A 86 18.09 -7.48 1.94
CA TRP A 86 19.30 -7.10 1.20
C TRP A 86 18.96 -6.58 -0.19
N HIS A 87 18.09 -7.28 -0.92
CA HIS A 87 17.65 -6.85 -2.24
C HIS A 87 16.89 -5.52 -2.18
N PHE A 88 15.93 -5.39 -1.26
CA PHE A 88 15.13 -4.17 -1.07
C PHE A 88 16.02 -2.97 -0.75
N THR A 89 16.87 -3.10 0.27
CA THR A 89 17.77 -2.02 0.71
C THR A 89 18.78 -1.64 -0.37
N SER A 90 19.37 -2.61 -1.05
CA SER A 90 20.35 -2.36 -2.12
C SER A 90 19.72 -1.73 -3.36
N LYS A 91 18.54 -2.21 -3.78
CA LYS A 91 17.87 -1.71 -4.99
C LYS A 91 17.31 -0.30 -4.81
N PHE A 92 16.74 -0.02 -3.64
CA PHE A 92 16.10 1.26 -3.36
C PHE A 92 16.98 2.19 -2.53
N ASN A 93 18.28 1.89 -2.37
CA ASN A 93 19.24 2.75 -1.69
C ASN A 93 18.85 3.12 -0.25
N PHE A 94 18.38 2.15 0.53
CA PHE A 94 18.22 2.33 1.98
C PHE A 94 19.53 1.97 2.69
N ASP A 95 20.23 2.97 3.23
CA ASP A 95 21.55 2.82 3.86
C ASP A 95 21.60 1.78 4.99
N LYS A 96 20.49 1.62 5.72
CA LYS A 96 20.40 0.74 6.88
C LYS A 96 19.04 0.05 6.92
N CYS A 97 19.07 -1.27 7.11
CA CYS A 97 17.90 -2.03 7.50
C CYS A 97 17.55 -1.72 8.98
N PRO A 98 16.33 -1.24 9.29
CA PRO A 98 15.88 -1.07 10.66
C PRO A 98 15.65 -2.44 11.32
N GLU A 99 15.57 -2.45 12.65
CA GLU A 99 15.11 -3.62 13.39
C GLU A 99 13.60 -3.82 13.15
N PRO A 100 13.13 -5.06 12.95
CA PRO A 100 11.71 -5.32 12.77
C PRO A 100 10.94 -5.22 14.08
N GLU A 101 9.69 -4.78 13.97
CA GLU A 101 8.64 -5.10 14.93
C GLU A 101 7.98 -6.42 14.53
N LEU A 102 7.78 -7.32 15.49
CA LEU A 102 7.01 -8.54 15.27
C LEU A 102 5.54 -8.27 15.57
N ILE A 103 4.67 -8.65 14.64
CA ILE A 103 3.23 -8.57 14.79
C ILE A 103 2.59 -9.93 14.50
N GLU A 104 1.47 -10.18 15.14
CA GLU A 104 0.62 -11.34 14.91
C GLU A 104 -0.68 -10.89 14.24
N VAL A 105 -1.12 -11.61 13.22
CA VAL A 105 -2.33 -11.33 12.45
C VAL A 105 -3.08 -12.63 12.30
N GLU A 106 -4.33 -12.67 12.75
CA GLU A 106 -5.21 -13.82 12.51
C GLU A 106 -5.78 -13.74 11.08
N ASP A 107 -5.63 -14.80 10.31
CA ASP A 107 -6.20 -14.86 8.97
C ASP A 107 -7.68 -15.30 8.99
N TRP A 108 -8.30 -15.38 7.81
CA TRP A 108 -9.71 -15.77 7.69
C TRP A 108 -10.01 -17.22 8.11
N THR A 109 -8.98 -18.05 8.27
CA THR A 109 -9.10 -19.44 8.76
C THR A 109 -8.93 -19.54 10.28
N GLY A 110 -8.53 -18.46 10.94
CA GLY A 110 -8.15 -18.45 12.36
C GLY A 110 -6.68 -18.81 12.60
N GLU A 111 -5.85 -18.90 11.55
CA GLU A 111 -4.41 -19.14 11.70
C GLU A 111 -3.69 -17.85 12.09
N VAL A 112 -2.85 -17.92 13.13
CA VAL A 112 -2.04 -16.78 13.56
C VAL A 112 -0.77 -16.73 12.72
N LEU A 113 -0.68 -15.69 11.91
CA LEU A 113 0.45 -15.37 11.05
C LEU A 113 1.37 -14.35 11.73
N VAL A 114 2.68 -14.59 11.69
CA VAL A 114 3.68 -13.68 12.26
C VAL A 114 4.37 -12.89 11.15
N TYR A 115 4.36 -11.57 11.23
CA TYR A 115 5.06 -10.70 10.27
C TYR A 115 6.22 -9.96 10.94
N GLU A 116 7.30 -9.77 10.18
CA GLU A 116 8.36 -8.82 10.46
C GLU A 116 8.07 -7.49 9.76
N ARG A 117 7.86 -6.43 10.54
CA ARG A 117 7.54 -5.09 10.04
C ARG A 117 8.72 -4.15 10.18
N TYR A 118 9.15 -3.61 9.05
CA TYR A 118 10.28 -2.72 8.94
C TYR A 118 9.81 -1.30 8.60
N LEU A 119 10.21 -0.31 9.40
CA LEU A 119 9.91 1.11 9.16
C LEU A 119 11.15 1.82 8.61
N PHE A 120 11.19 2.02 7.30
CA PHE A 120 12.27 2.71 6.62
C PHE A 120 11.99 4.21 6.52
N PRO A 121 12.89 5.09 6.99
CA PRO A 121 12.79 6.52 6.70
C PRO A 121 13.11 6.80 5.24
N VAL A 122 12.31 7.64 4.60
CA VAL A 122 12.56 8.13 3.24
C VAL A 122 13.42 9.39 3.33
N ALA A 123 14.52 9.41 2.57
CA ALA A 123 15.38 10.56 2.39
C ALA A 123 15.39 11.00 0.91
N ASP A 124 15.99 10.19 0.05
CA ASP A 124 16.18 10.46 -1.39
C ASP A 124 15.70 9.28 -2.27
N GLN A 125 15.02 8.30 -1.69
CA GLN A 125 14.56 7.12 -2.41
C GLN A 125 13.52 7.47 -3.49
N ASP A 126 13.67 6.85 -4.66
CA ASP A 126 12.71 6.96 -5.75
C ASP A 126 11.50 6.06 -5.49
N LEU A 127 10.49 6.63 -4.81
CA LEU A 127 9.25 5.92 -4.49
C LEU A 127 8.46 5.50 -5.74
N LYS A 128 8.62 6.20 -6.86
CA LYS A 128 7.96 5.83 -8.12
C LYS A 128 8.62 4.59 -8.73
N ALA A 129 9.95 4.50 -8.66
CA ALA A 129 10.66 3.28 -9.04
C ALA A 129 10.27 2.09 -8.15
N LEU A 130 10.06 2.30 -6.84
CA LEU A 130 9.54 1.27 -5.94
C LEU A 130 8.10 0.87 -6.31
N LEU A 131 7.23 1.84 -6.56
CA LEU A 131 5.86 1.61 -7.00
C LEU A 131 5.80 0.78 -8.29
N TRP A 132 6.70 1.04 -9.24
CA TRP A 132 6.81 0.24 -10.47
C TRP A 132 7.18 -1.22 -10.20
N GLU A 133 8.04 -1.51 -9.22
CA GLU A 133 8.38 -2.89 -8.87
C GLU A 133 7.24 -3.62 -8.15
N ILE A 134 6.43 -2.90 -7.36
CA ILE A 134 5.20 -3.45 -6.76
C ILE A 134 4.22 -3.87 -7.86
N ILE A 135 3.96 -3.00 -8.84
CA ILE A 135 3.02 -3.27 -9.95
C ILE A 135 3.49 -4.46 -10.79
N LYS A 136 4.80 -4.62 -10.98
CA LYS A 136 5.35 -5.77 -11.70
C LYS A 136 5.51 -7.02 -10.84
N ALA A 137 5.18 -6.99 -9.54
CA ALA A 137 5.52 -8.07 -8.62
C ALA A 137 5.02 -9.42 -9.16
N ASP A 138 3.74 -9.53 -9.52
CA ASP A 138 3.16 -10.77 -10.07
C ASP A 138 3.55 -11.03 -11.54
N HIS A 139 4.32 -10.13 -12.12
CA HIS A 139 4.67 -10.13 -13.54
C HIS A 139 6.12 -10.51 -13.84
N GLY A 140 6.80 -11.13 -12.89
CA GLY A 140 8.24 -11.45 -12.98
C GLY A 140 9.13 -10.38 -12.33
N GLY A 141 8.52 -9.49 -11.53
CA GLY A 141 9.21 -8.63 -10.60
C GLY A 141 9.50 -9.32 -9.28
N PHE A 142 9.53 -8.54 -8.19
CA PHE A 142 9.80 -9.05 -6.86
C PHE A 142 8.49 -9.38 -6.15
N ASN A 143 8.06 -10.64 -6.23
CA ASN A 143 6.78 -11.09 -5.67
C ASN A 143 6.59 -10.72 -4.19
N TYR A 144 7.66 -10.68 -3.40
CA TYR A 144 7.59 -10.33 -1.97
C TYR A 144 7.17 -8.86 -1.71
N LEU A 145 7.17 -7.99 -2.72
CA LEU A 145 6.68 -6.61 -2.61
C LEU A 145 5.16 -6.54 -2.72
N SER A 146 4.53 -7.53 -3.35
CA SER A 146 3.08 -7.59 -3.49
C SER A 146 2.43 -7.58 -2.10
N ALA A 147 1.47 -6.69 -1.91
CA ALA A 147 0.70 -6.45 -0.68
C ALA A 147 1.52 -6.23 0.61
N SER A 148 2.80 -5.87 0.47
CA SER A 148 3.77 -5.85 1.57
C SER A 148 4.34 -4.45 1.86
N VAL A 149 4.06 -3.45 1.01
CA VAL A 149 4.70 -2.13 1.06
C VAL A 149 3.68 -1.00 1.20
N CYS A 150 3.73 -0.25 2.31
CA CYS A 150 2.93 0.97 2.50
C CYS A 150 3.81 2.22 2.50
N PHE A 151 3.33 3.32 1.91
CA PHE A 151 3.96 4.64 1.98
C PHE A 151 3.20 5.54 2.96
N LEU A 152 3.93 6.24 3.81
CA LEU A 152 3.39 7.03 4.93
C LEU A 152 3.80 8.49 4.79
N SER A 153 2.82 9.38 4.69
CA SER A 153 3.02 10.83 4.84
C SER A 153 2.69 11.23 6.26
N SER A 154 3.73 11.49 7.06
CA SER A 154 3.53 11.76 8.48
C SER A 154 2.87 13.13 8.72
N LYS A 155 3.17 14.10 7.86
CA LYS A 155 2.68 15.47 7.89
C LYS A 155 1.22 15.59 7.44
N GLU A 156 0.87 14.97 6.32
CA GLU A 156 -0.49 15.04 5.76
C GLU A 156 -1.41 13.92 6.26
N LYS A 157 -0.88 13.00 7.09
CA LYS A 157 -1.62 11.88 7.67
C LYS A 157 -2.30 11.04 6.60
N VAL A 158 -1.45 10.57 5.66
CA VAL A 158 -1.85 9.74 4.53
C VAL A 158 -1.11 8.40 4.58
N LEU A 159 -1.85 7.34 4.32
CA LEU A 159 -1.35 6.00 4.03
C LEU A 159 -1.68 5.65 2.59
N TYR A 160 -0.71 5.15 1.87
CA TYR A 160 -0.86 4.71 0.49
C TYR A 160 -0.33 3.27 0.36
N HIS A 161 -1.16 2.36 -0.13
CA HIS A 161 -0.80 0.95 -0.28
C HIS A 161 -1.24 0.45 -1.65
N CYS A 162 -0.30 0.40 -2.57
CA CYS A 162 -0.44 -0.35 -3.81
C CYS A 162 -0.13 -1.81 -3.48
N TYR A 163 -1.09 -2.71 -3.66
CA TYR A 163 -0.87 -4.12 -3.37
C TYR A 163 -0.28 -4.87 -4.57
N ASP A 164 -0.74 -4.57 -5.79
CA ASP A 164 -0.22 -5.13 -7.05
C ASP A 164 -0.61 -4.21 -8.21
N ASP A 165 -0.75 -4.74 -9.43
CA ASP A 165 -1.18 -4.02 -10.64
C ASP A 165 -2.68 -3.74 -10.72
N ARG A 166 -3.49 -4.20 -9.76
CA ARG A 166 -4.96 -4.12 -9.80
C ARG A 166 -5.50 -2.93 -9.02
N GLY A 167 -4.98 -2.64 -7.83
CA GLY A 167 -5.51 -1.54 -7.03
C GLY A 167 -4.64 -1.00 -5.93
N VAL A 168 -5.15 0.08 -5.34
CA VAL A 168 -4.50 0.89 -4.30
C VAL A 168 -5.51 1.23 -3.22
N ASP A 169 -5.09 1.06 -1.96
CA ASP A 169 -5.80 1.61 -0.81
C ASP A 169 -5.15 2.92 -0.36
N ILE A 170 -5.97 3.94 -0.11
CA ILE A 170 -5.52 5.25 0.39
C ILE A 170 -6.34 5.60 1.61
N ALA A 171 -5.70 5.68 2.79
CA ALA A 171 -6.33 6.22 3.99
C ALA A 171 -5.85 7.64 4.27
N VAL A 172 -6.80 8.53 4.57
CA VAL A 172 -6.54 9.95 4.82
C VAL A 172 -7.33 10.40 6.04
N VAL A 173 -6.64 10.95 7.04
CA VAL A 173 -7.27 11.45 8.28
C VAL A 173 -8.05 12.74 8.04
N ASP A 174 -7.59 13.59 7.12
CA ASP A 174 -8.30 14.81 6.71
C ASP A 174 -9.56 14.47 5.89
N ASP A 175 -10.73 14.81 6.43
CA ASP A 175 -12.02 14.49 5.82
C ASP A 175 -12.26 15.26 4.51
N ASP A 176 -11.84 16.52 4.42
CA ASP A 176 -12.03 17.32 3.20
C ASP A 176 -11.19 16.75 2.06
N LYS A 177 -9.93 16.38 2.35
CA LYS A 177 -9.06 15.71 1.38
C LYS A 177 -9.58 14.33 0.99
N ARG A 178 -10.10 13.55 1.94
CA ARG A 178 -10.70 12.24 1.66
C ARG A 178 -11.94 12.38 0.75
N ARG A 179 -12.84 13.33 1.04
CA ARG A 179 -14.02 13.65 0.21
C ARG A 179 -13.63 14.14 -1.18
N GLN A 180 -12.56 14.94 -1.27
CA GLN A 180 -12.02 15.38 -2.54
C GLN A 180 -11.53 14.19 -3.38
N LEU A 181 -10.72 13.28 -2.81
CA LEU A 181 -10.26 12.08 -3.52
C LEU A 181 -11.43 11.20 -3.97
N PHE A 182 -12.43 11.01 -3.11
CA PHE A 182 -13.64 10.25 -3.44
C PHE A 182 -14.40 10.86 -4.63
N THR A 183 -14.53 12.19 -4.67
CA THR A 183 -15.30 12.90 -5.70
C THR A 183 -14.52 13.04 -7.01
N ASP A 184 -13.28 13.52 -6.94
CA ASP A 184 -12.44 13.84 -8.10
C ASP A 184 -11.96 12.59 -8.85
N CYS A 185 -11.96 11.44 -8.19
CA CYS A 185 -11.50 10.15 -8.73
C CYS A 185 -12.59 9.08 -8.70
N HIS A 186 -13.87 9.48 -8.66
CA HIS A 186 -15.01 8.57 -8.48
C HIS A 186 -15.03 7.42 -9.50
N ASP A 187 -14.74 7.71 -10.77
CA ASP A 187 -14.73 6.72 -11.86
C ASP A 187 -13.62 5.66 -11.76
N LEU A 188 -12.69 5.84 -10.81
CA LEU A 188 -11.59 4.91 -10.55
C LEU A 188 -11.71 4.25 -9.17
N LEU A 189 -12.79 4.49 -8.44
CA LEU A 189 -13.09 3.76 -7.22
C LEU A 189 -13.38 2.30 -7.57
N PHE A 190 -13.04 1.39 -6.67
CA PHE A 190 -13.29 -0.03 -6.90
C PHE A 190 -14.78 -0.34 -6.69
N ASP A 191 -15.51 -0.58 -7.79
CA ASP A 191 -16.97 -0.73 -7.81
C ASP A 191 -17.50 -1.73 -6.77
N TYR A 192 -16.78 -2.83 -6.53
CA TYR A 192 -17.16 -3.85 -5.54
C TYR A 192 -17.33 -3.28 -4.12
N ASP A 193 -16.53 -2.28 -3.77
CA ASP A 193 -16.50 -1.65 -2.45
C ASP A 193 -17.22 -0.28 -2.43
N MET A 194 -17.91 0.11 -3.51
CA MET A 194 -18.52 1.44 -3.65
C MET A 194 -19.55 1.76 -2.56
N GLU A 195 -20.49 0.85 -2.29
CA GLU A 195 -21.53 1.05 -1.27
C GLU A 195 -20.92 1.35 0.12
N GLU A 196 -19.83 0.66 0.46
CA GLU A 196 -19.12 0.87 1.71
C GLU A 196 -18.36 2.20 1.73
N MET A 197 -17.77 2.61 0.59
CA MET A 197 -17.12 3.92 0.47
C MET A 197 -18.11 5.07 0.55
N GLU A 198 -19.27 4.98 -0.10
CA GLU A 198 -20.36 5.95 0.02
C GLU A 198 -20.80 6.10 1.47
N ARG A 199 -21.05 4.99 2.16
CA ARG A 199 -21.44 4.97 3.58
C ARG A 199 -20.43 5.69 4.48
N ARG A 200 -19.12 5.57 4.19
CA ARG A 200 -18.04 6.26 4.93
C ARG A 200 -17.98 7.77 4.65
N MET A 201 -18.53 8.23 3.53
CA MET A 201 -18.60 9.66 3.21
C MET A 201 -19.84 10.33 3.85
N GLU A 202 -20.88 9.58 4.19
CA GLU A 202 -22.09 10.15 4.82
C GLU A 202 -21.98 10.35 6.34
N SER A 203 -21.05 9.62 6.99
CA SER A 203 -20.76 9.71 8.43
C SER A 203 -19.83 10.88 8.77
#